data_AF-A0AAX2UI13-F1
#
_entry.id   AF-A0AAX2UI13-F1
#
_cell.length_a   1.000
_cell.length_b   1.000
_cell.length_c   1.000
_cell.angle_alpha   90.00
_cell.angle_beta   90.00
_cell.angle_gamma   90.00
#
_symmetry.space_group_name_H-M   'P 1'
#
loop_
_entity.id
_entity.type
_entity.pdbx_description
1 polymer ?
#
loop_
_entity_poly.entity_id
_entity_poly.type
_entity_poly.pdbx_seq_one_letter_code
_entity_poly.pdbx_strand_id
1 'polypeptide(L)'
;MIKEEFKQLRAEAGYRTDSDFARDLRINVSFLGSCSSGYSPYPHYFKSFLLLKKLANDFSLEKYESFFSSLKRQGLSRTSKLKTKSLGRQEKLLIENAKISLQKDSLSLKELEELNFKLHKELEVLEKLALEVKNKK
;
A
#
# COMPACT_ATOMS: atom_id res chain seq x y z
N MET A 1 4.50 -11.40 -14.99
CA MET A 1 3.18 -12.03 -14.74
C MET A 1 3.29 -13.48 -15.15
N ILE A 2 2.93 -14.40 -14.27
CA ILE A 2 2.96 -15.84 -14.57
C ILE A 2 1.62 -16.29 -15.18
N LYS A 3 1.58 -17.45 -15.84
CA LYS A 3 0.38 -17.98 -16.52
C LYS A 3 -0.86 -18.04 -15.61
N GLU A 4 -0.68 -18.52 -14.38
CA GLU A 4 -1.79 -18.64 -13.43
C GLU A 4 -2.27 -17.27 -12.92
N GLU A 5 -1.35 -16.33 -12.68
CA GLU A 5 -1.69 -14.94 -12.34
C GLU A 5 -2.50 -14.27 -13.47
N PHE A 6 -2.13 -14.52 -14.73
CA PHE A 6 -2.87 -14.01 -15.88
C PHE A 6 -4.28 -14.61 -15.97
N LYS A 7 -4.42 -15.93 -15.84
CA LYS A 7 -5.75 -16.59 -15.86
C LYS A 7 -6.67 -16.06 -14.77
N GLN A 8 -6.14 -15.91 -13.56
CA GLN A 8 -6.90 -15.38 -12.44
C GLN A 8 -7.34 -13.94 -12.69
N LEU A 9 -6.42 -13.03 -13.02
CA LEU A 9 -6.75 -11.63 -13.30
C LEU A 9 -7.71 -11.47 -14.49
N ARG A 10 -7.59 -12.33 -15.51
CA ARG A 10 -8.49 -12.36 -16.65
C ARG A 10 -9.92 -12.73 -16.23
N ALA A 11 -10.06 -13.78 -15.42
CA ALA A 11 -11.36 -14.21 -14.91
C ALA A 11 -11.99 -13.15 -14.00
N GLU A 12 -11.20 -12.54 -13.11
CA GLU A 12 -11.63 -11.43 -12.24
C GLU A 12 -12.03 -10.19 -13.05
N ALA A 13 -11.37 -9.92 -14.18
CA ALA A 13 -11.73 -8.87 -15.11
C ALA A 13 -12.96 -9.19 -15.99
N GLY A 14 -13.63 -10.33 -15.75
CA GLY A 14 -14.89 -10.70 -16.41
C GLY A 14 -14.75 -11.38 -17.77
N TYR A 15 -13.53 -11.70 -18.23
CA TYR A 15 -13.36 -12.42 -19.50
C TYR A 15 -13.46 -13.93 -19.27
N ARG A 16 -14.24 -14.62 -20.11
CA ARG A 16 -14.45 -16.07 -20.02
C ARG A 16 -13.31 -16.84 -20.65
N THR A 17 -12.83 -16.39 -21.81
CA THR A 17 -11.76 -17.03 -22.57
C THR A 17 -10.60 -16.08 -22.89
N ASP A 18 -9.44 -16.64 -23.20
CA ASP A 18 -8.29 -15.88 -23.70
C ASP A 18 -8.63 -15.17 -25.03
N SER A 19 -9.51 -15.77 -25.83
CA SER A 19 -10.00 -15.19 -27.09
C SER A 19 -10.82 -13.93 -26.87
N ASP A 20 -11.64 -13.86 -25.81
CA ASP A 20 -12.42 -12.67 -25.48
C ASP A 20 -11.50 -11.51 -25.10
N PHE A 21 -10.48 -11.79 -24.29
CA PHE A 21 -9.46 -10.81 -23.90
C PHE A 21 -8.65 -10.33 -25.11
N ALA A 22 -8.23 -11.25 -25.99
CA ALA A 22 -7.50 -10.91 -27.21
C ALA A 22 -8.33 -9.99 -28.12
N ARG A 23 -9.64 -10.25 -28.24
CA ARG A 23 -10.56 -9.45 -29.03
C ARG A 23 -10.70 -8.02 -28.49
N ASP A 24 -10.83 -7.87 -27.18
CA ASP A 24 -10.97 -6.53 -26.57
C ASP A 24 -9.70 -5.69 -26.72
N LEU A 25 -8.53 -6.33 -26.63
CA LEU A 25 -7.23 -5.68 -26.87
C LEU A 25 -6.82 -5.57 -28.34
N ARG A 26 -7.62 -6.12 -29.27
CA ARG A 26 -7.31 -6.20 -30.71
C ARG A 26 -5.94 -6.84 -31.00
N ILE A 27 -5.60 -7.88 -30.25
CA ILE A 27 -4.37 -8.66 -30.42
C ILE A 27 -4.68 -10.06 -30.96
N ASN A 28 -3.68 -10.72 -31.53
CA ASN A 28 -3.83 -12.09 -31.99
C ASN A 28 -3.88 -13.06 -30.79
N VAL A 29 -4.81 -14.01 -30.79
CA VAL A 29 -4.91 -15.07 -29.78
C VAL A 29 -3.62 -15.92 -29.73
N SER A 30 -2.95 -16.10 -30.86
CA SER A 30 -1.68 -16.84 -30.92
C SER A 30 -0.57 -16.18 -30.08
N PHE A 31 -0.61 -14.86 -29.91
CA PHE A 31 0.31 -14.14 -29.03
C PHE A 31 0.07 -14.48 -27.55
N LEU A 32 -1.19 -14.63 -27.13
CA LEU A 32 -1.49 -15.13 -25.77
C LEU A 32 -1.04 -16.58 -25.60
N GLY A 33 -1.18 -17.38 -26.67
CA GLY A 33 -0.64 -18.74 -26.73
C GLY A 33 0.87 -18.78 -26.45
N SER A 34 1.66 -17.93 -27.12
CA SER A 34 3.11 -17.84 -26.91
C SER A 34 3.49 -17.30 -25.53
N CYS A 35 2.70 -16.38 -24.96
CA CYS A 35 2.88 -15.95 -23.57
C CYS A 35 2.58 -17.06 -22.57
N SER A 36 1.51 -17.83 -22.79
CA SER A 36 1.07 -18.89 -21.88
C SER A 36 1.96 -20.14 -21.87
N SER A 37 2.77 -20.31 -22.92
CA SER A 37 3.75 -21.38 -23.08
C SER A 37 5.16 -20.95 -22.67
N GLY A 38 5.37 -19.66 -22.35
CA GLY A 38 6.65 -19.13 -21.89
C GLY A 38 7.62 -18.75 -23.01
N TYR A 39 7.23 -18.86 -24.29
CA TYR A 39 8.04 -18.38 -25.41
C TYR A 39 8.17 -16.86 -25.45
N SER A 40 7.19 -16.14 -24.90
CA SER A 40 7.22 -14.68 -24.79
C SER A 40 6.78 -14.23 -23.39
N PRO A 41 7.39 -13.21 -22.79
CA PRO A 41 6.86 -12.64 -21.56
C PRO A 41 5.54 -11.93 -21.83
N TYR A 42 4.61 -11.97 -20.87
CA TYR A 42 3.41 -11.14 -20.93
C TYR A 42 3.78 -9.65 -20.93
N PRO A 43 3.17 -8.83 -21.80
CA PRO A 43 3.38 -7.39 -21.78
C PRO A 43 3.02 -6.77 -20.42
N HIS A 44 3.84 -5.82 -19.97
CA HIS A 44 3.65 -5.15 -18.67
C HIS A 44 2.27 -4.49 -18.53
N TYR A 45 1.71 -3.96 -19.61
CA TYR A 45 0.43 -3.24 -19.59
C TYR A 45 -0.78 -4.16 -19.42
N PHE A 46 -0.68 -5.48 -19.65
CA PHE A 46 -1.80 -6.41 -19.49
C PHE A 46 -2.31 -6.42 -18.05
N LYS A 47 -1.39 -6.38 -17.07
CA LYS A 47 -1.75 -6.36 -15.66
C LYS A 47 -2.57 -5.11 -15.32
N SER A 48 -2.09 -3.94 -15.75
CA SER A 48 -2.80 -2.67 -15.51
C SER A 48 -4.18 -2.66 -16.19
N PHE A 49 -4.26 -3.14 -17.43
CA PHE A 49 -5.53 -3.21 -18.17
C PHE A 49 -6.55 -4.14 -17.50
N LEU A 50 -6.13 -5.35 -17.11
CA LEU A 50 -6.99 -6.30 -16.42
C LEU A 50 -7.46 -5.77 -15.07
N LEU A 51 -6.58 -5.11 -14.30
CA LEU A 51 -6.96 -4.46 -13.04
C LEU A 51 -7.98 -3.34 -13.25
N LEU A 52 -7.82 -2.53 -14.29
CA LEU A 52 -8.80 -1.47 -14.63
C LEU A 52 -10.16 -2.06 -15.02
N LYS A 53 -10.17 -3.15 -15.79
CA LYS A 53 -11.42 -3.85 -16.18
C LYS A 53 -12.08 -4.52 -14.99
N LYS A 54 -11.31 -5.18 -14.12
CA LYS A 54 -11.79 -5.72 -12.84
C LYS A 54 -12.43 -4.62 -12.00
N LEU A 55 -11.72 -3.51 -11.81
CA LEU A 55 -12.24 -2.36 -11.08
C LEU A 55 -13.54 -1.85 -11.71
N ALA A 56 -13.61 -1.70 -13.03
CA ALA A 56 -14.82 -1.25 -13.71
C ALA A 56 -16.01 -2.20 -13.52
N ASN A 57 -15.79 -3.51 -13.52
CA ASN A 57 -16.85 -4.51 -13.30
C ASN A 57 -17.30 -4.57 -11.84
N ASP A 58 -16.37 -4.44 -10.89
CA ASP A 58 -16.64 -4.47 -9.46
C ASP A 58 -17.04 -3.09 -8.91
N PHE A 59 -17.01 -2.04 -9.75
CA PHE A 59 -17.33 -0.66 -9.35
C PHE A 59 -18.83 -0.52 -9.10
N SER A 60 -19.23 -0.85 -7.88
CA SER A 60 -20.51 -0.39 -7.34
C SER A 60 -20.30 1.04 -6.85
N LEU A 61 -20.97 1.99 -7.51
CA LEU A 61 -21.03 3.39 -7.09
C LEU A 61 -21.43 3.49 -5.61
N GLU A 62 -22.40 2.68 -5.18
CA GLU A 62 -22.87 2.62 -3.79
C GLU A 62 -21.80 2.09 -2.82
N LYS A 63 -21.02 1.07 -3.20
CA LYS A 63 -19.87 0.60 -2.39
C LYS A 63 -18.75 1.64 -2.32
N TYR A 64 -18.52 2.36 -3.42
CA TYR A 64 -17.53 3.42 -3.48
C TYR A 64 -17.95 4.63 -2.62
N GLU A 65 -19.21 5.07 -2.74
CA GLU A 65 -19.77 6.17 -1.96
C GLU A 65 -19.89 5.81 -0.47
N SER A 66 -20.27 4.58 -0.14
CA SER A 66 -20.30 4.11 1.25
C SER A 66 -18.88 3.99 1.84
N PHE A 67 -17.88 3.54 1.07
CA PHE A 67 -16.47 3.56 1.46
C PHE A 67 -15.94 4.99 1.65
N PHE A 68 -16.26 5.92 0.75
CA PHE A 68 -15.89 7.33 0.90
C PHE A 68 -16.59 7.97 2.11
N SER A 69 -17.85 7.60 2.34
CA SER A 69 -18.62 8.06 3.49
C SER A 69 -18.08 7.47 4.80
N SER A 70 -17.61 6.22 4.79
CA SER A 70 -16.95 5.60 5.96
C SER A 70 -15.58 6.22 6.22
N LEU A 71 -14.81 6.57 5.18
CA LEU A 71 -13.57 7.34 5.31
C LEU A 71 -13.83 8.73 5.92
N LYS A 72 -14.90 9.40 5.50
CA LYS A 72 -15.33 10.68 6.12
C LYS A 72 -15.72 10.50 7.59
N ARG A 73 -16.41 9.41 7.95
CA ARG A 73 -16.82 9.10 9.33
C ARG A 73 -15.67 8.66 10.24
N GLN A 74 -14.64 7.99 9.70
CA GLN A 74 -13.44 7.58 10.44
C GLN A 74 -12.45 8.72 10.74
N GLY A 75 -12.79 9.98 10.47
CA GLY A 75 -11.96 11.11 10.89
C GLY A 75 -10.93 11.59 9.86
N LEU A 76 -11.17 11.38 8.56
CA LEU A 76 -10.56 12.21 7.51
C LEU A 76 -11.34 13.52 7.28
N SER A 77 -12.21 13.92 8.21
CA SER A 77 -12.76 15.28 8.31
C SER A 77 -11.71 16.33 8.75
N ARG A 78 -10.43 16.11 8.46
CA ARG A 78 -9.48 17.21 8.30
C ARG A 78 -9.63 17.80 6.91
N THR A 79 -10.75 18.51 6.71
CA THR A 79 -10.72 19.74 5.93
C THR A 79 -9.84 20.76 6.65
N SER A 80 -8.54 20.52 6.66
CA SER A 80 -7.55 21.57 6.73
C SER A 80 -6.68 21.39 5.52
N LYS A 81 -7.13 21.94 4.38
CA LYS A 81 -6.30 22.41 3.26
C LYS A 81 -4.87 21.83 3.24
N LEU A 82 -4.72 20.52 3.05
CA LEU A 82 -3.42 19.94 2.76
C LEU A 82 -3.25 20.12 1.25
N LYS A 83 -2.89 21.35 0.87
CA LYS A 83 -1.82 21.50 -0.11
C LYS A 83 -0.78 20.48 0.31
N THR A 84 -0.56 19.46 -0.51
CA THR A 84 0.58 18.56 -0.42
C THR A 84 1.83 19.42 -0.39
N LYS A 85 2.22 19.91 0.79
CA LYS A 85 3.61 20.25 1.07
C LYS A 85 4.31 18.91 0.88
N SER A 86 5.00 18.78 -0.24
CA SER A 86 5.97 17.71 -0.42
C SER A 86 6.77 17.62 0.87
N LEU A 87 6.76 16.46 1.53
CA LEU A 87 7.57 16.23 2.72
C LEU A 87 8.97 16.80 2.48
N GLY A 88 9.40 17.67 3.38
CA GLY A 88 10.71 18.31 3.29
C GLY A 88 11.81 17.23 3.27
N ARG A 89 12.98 17.56 2.71
CA ARG A 89 14.10 16.62 2.61
C ARG A 89 14.46 15.97 3.96
N GLN A 90 14.29 16.70 5.06
CA GLN A 90 14.52 16.23 6.42
C GLN A 90 13.48 15.22 6.91
N GLU A 91 12.20 15.43 6.60
CA GLU A 91 11.13 14.49 6.99
C GLU A 91 11.24 13.17 6.21
N LYS A 92 11.64 13.26 4.94
CA LYS A 92 11.95 12.07 4.13
C LYS A 92 13.14 11.29 4.69
N LEU A 93 14.22 11.99 5.07
CA LEU A 93 15.39 11.40 5.73
C LEU A 93 15.05 10.76 7.07
N LEU A 94 14.15 11.35 7.87
CA LEU A 94 13.70 10.75 9.13
C LEU A 94 12.95 9.44 8.90
N ILE A 95 12.07 9.38 7.89
CA ILE A 95 11.34 8.16 7.54
C ILE A 95 12.30 7.10 6.98
N GLU A 96 13.26 7.50 6.16
CA GLU A 96 14.26 6.60 5.58
C GLU A 96 15.18 6.03 6.67
N ASN A 97 15.64 6.87 7.61
CA ASN A 97 16.41 6.44 8.77
C ASN A 97 15.60 5.53 9.69
N ALA A 98 14.33 5.85 9.94
CA ALA A 98 13.44 4.99 10.73
C ALA A 98 13.25 3.61 10.06
N LYS A 99 13.09 3.58 8.73
CA LYS A 99 13.03 2.32 7.96
C LYS A 99 14.32 1.53 8.00
N ILE A 100 15.48 2.20 7.95
CA ILE A 100 16.79 1.54 8.05
C ILE A 100 16.99 0.94 9.45
N SER A 101 16.58 1.65 10.50
CA SER A 101 16.60 1.12 11.87
C SER A 101 15.67 -0.09 12.03
N LEU A 102 14.48 -0.04 11.43
CA LEU A 102 13.52 -1.15 11.41
C LEU A 102 13.97 -2.36 10.58
N GLN A 103 14.89 -2.18 9.63
CA GLN A 103 15.46 -3.29 8.84
C GLN A 103 16.65 -3.95 9.52
N LYS A 104 17.36 -3.22 10.39
CA LYS A 104 18.54 -3.75 11.11
C LYS A 104 18.15 -4.61 12.30
N ASP A 105 17.16 -4.16 13.06
CA ASP A 105 16.57 -4.91 14.15
C ASP A 105 15.23 -5.38 13.62
N SER A 106 15.06 -6.67 13.34
CA SER A 106 13.83 -7.27 12.79
C SER A 106 12.67 -7.22 13.78
N LEU A 107 12.37 -6.05 14.31
CA LEU A 107 11.36 -5.78 15.31
C LEU A 107 10.05 -5.49 14.60
N SER A 108 9.04 -6.26 14.97
CA SER A 108 7.66 -6.04 14.55
C SER A 108 7.13 -4.73 15.13
N LEU A 109 6.13 -4.12 14.47
CA LEU A 109 5.52 -2.86 14.92
C LEU A 109 5.05 -2.90 16.40
N LYS A 110 4.59 -4.06 16.87
CA LYS A 110 4.18 -4.25 18.27
C LYS A 110 5.36 -4.14 19.24
N GLU A 111 6.51 -4.71 18.88
CA GLU A 111 7.70 -4.64 19.73
C GLU A 111 8.24 -3.21 19.82
N LEU A 112 8.12 -2.40 18.76
CA LEU A 112 8.45 -0.98 18.82
C LEU A 112 7.51 -0.17 19.69
N GLU A 113 6.21 -0.45 19.66
CA GLU A 113 5.24 0.21 20.53
C GLU A 113 5.54 -0.08 22.01
N GLU A 114 5.85 -1.34 22.33
CA GLU A 114 6.26 -1.74 23.69
C GLU A 114 7.57 -1.09 24.12
N LEU A 115 8.55 -1.00 23.21
CA LEU A 115 9.86 -0.42 23.51
C LEU A 115 9.77 1.11 23.68
N ASN A 116 8.95 1.76 22.86
CA ASN A 116 8.66 3.19 23.00
C ASN A 116 7.92 3.48 24.32
N PHE A 117 6.99 2.62 24.71
CA PHE A 117 6.32 2.73 26.01
C PHE A 117 7.29 2.55 27.19
N LYS A 118 8.25 1.61 27.10
CA LYS A 118 9.31 1.45 28.10
C LYS A 118 10.22 2.67 28.18
N LEU A 119 10.67 3.19 27.04
CA LEU A 119 11.51 4.39 26.97
C LEU A 119 10.81 5.62 27.55
N HIS A 120 9.51 5.79 27.31
CA HIS A 120 8.74 6.89 27.90
C HIS A 120 8.66 6.80 29.42
N LYS A 121 8.50 5.60 29.99
CA LYS A 121 8.54 5.40 31.44
C LYS A 121 9.92 5.70 32.02
N GLU A 122 10.98 5.26 31.33
CA GLU A 122 12.36 5.56 31.74
C GLU A 122 12.65 7.05 31.70
N LEU A 123 12.18 7.76 30.66
CA LEU A 123 12.27 9.22 30.58
C LEU A 123 11.52 9.91 31.72
N GLU A 124 10.31 9.47 32.05
CA GLU A 124 9.54 10.06 33.15
C GLU A 124 10.26 9.89 34.50
N VAL A 125 10.90 8.74 34.73
CA VAL A 125 11.71 8.50 35.93
C VAL A 125 12.96 9.39 35.94
N LEU A 126 13.65 9.53 34.81
CA LEU A 126 14.82 10.39 34.68
C LEU A 126 14.47 11.87 34.86
N GLU A 127 13.32 12.32 34.38
CA GLU A 127 12.81 13.68 34.60
C GLU A 127 12.51 13.94 36.07
N LYS A 128 11.87 13.00 36.77
CA LYS A 128 11.64 13.10 38.22
C LYS A 128 12.94 13.17 39.00
N LEU A 129 13.92 12.32 38.67
CA LEU A 129 15.26 12.34 39.29
C LEU A 129 16.00 13.66 38.99
N ALA A 130 15.90 14.19 37.77
CA ALA A 130 16.53 15.46 37.40
C ALA A 130 15.93 16.65 38.19
N LEU A 131 14.62 16.63 38.45
CA LEU A 131 13.94 17.63 39.28
C LEU A 131 14.37 17.52 40.76
N GLU A 132 14.51 16.31 41.29
CA GLU A 132 15.00 16.09 42.66
C GLU A 132 16.45 16.55 42.84
N VAL A 133 17.31 16.34 41.85
CA VAL A 133 18.71 16.82 41.87
C VAL A 133 18.76 18.34 41.75
N LYS A 134 17.87 18.97 40.97
CA LYS A 134 17.75 20.44 40.92
C LYS A 134 17.25 21.05 42.22
N ASN A 135 16.32 20.40 42.91
CA ASN A 135 15.74 20.89 44.17
C ASN A 135 16.63 20.64 45.39
N LYS A 136 17.73 19.90 45.24
CA LYS A 136 18.76 19.67 46.29
C LYS A 136 19.97 20.61 46.18
N LYS A 137 19.97 21.55 45.23
CA LYS A 137 20.88 22.70 45.18
C LYS A 137 20.18 23.94 45.72
#